data_AF-A0A955P311-F1
#
_entry.id   AF-A0A955P311-F1
#
_cell.length_a   1.000
_cell.length_b   1.000
_cell.length_c   1.000
_cell.angle_alpha   90.00
_cell.angle_beta   90.00
_cell.angle_gamma   90.00
#
_symmetry.space_group_name_H-M   'P 1'
#
loop_
_entity.id
_entity.type
_entity.pdbx_description
1 polymer ?
#
loop_
_entity_poly.entity_id
_entity_poly.type
_entity_poly.pdbx_seq_one_letter_code
_entity_poly.pdbx_strand_id
1 'polypeptide(L)'
;MRLIAKSCVCLLFMGVFLPSPRAENPKKLVDKTLVVWVALADLDQGRGSALTLDDGESHFDGIVYGEIAPKRWMAGSDAFTRTQRDQSTWAEETASPDTFVQIAIVYEGNRITLYRDGEDYASYEIKGPRTFDENSFAVFGKRHIDTPDTSRLRGRIDDARIYGEPLSQDQIRGLKPNALSDVKPIAWWSFEEGQPKDQMGWLTDTILTGGSRIAEGCLVLEGESPIMVAAPEGLMDRFLAQASKMDDTSEEIAGQRALREKFLSDPHRPIHHFVSPEGRCYPFDPNGAIYWNGKYHLCYIFQDERGHCWGHASSEDLLHWRWHTPALYPAPGDVDTGIFSGNCFVNKDGEATMLYHGVGAGNCIATSGEPGLDHWTKLPSNPIVPIPEKGSAEEKLYSSWDPHGWLEGDAYYAIFGGHNPTIFKGLTLDDWEYVGPL
;
A
#
# COMPACT_ATOMS: atom_id res chain seq x y z
N MET A 1 -78.86 24.53 -5.35
CA MET A 1 -77.69 23.74 -4.89
C MET A 1 -76.54 24.72 -4.68
N ARG A 2 -76.07 24.88 -3.45
CA ARG A 2 -75.08 25.90 -3.04
C ARG A 2 -73.65 25.49 -3.46
N LEU A 3 -72.91 26.41 -4.07
CA LEU A 3 -71.44 26.36 -4.14
C LEU A 3 -70.88 26.68 -2.75
N ILE A 4 -69.94 25.88 -2.26
CA ILE A 4 -69.08 26.19 -1.11
C ILE A 4 -67.65 26.24 -1.62
N ALA A 5 -67.08 27.44 -1.66
CA ALA A 5 -65.65 27.65 -1.82
C ALA A 5 -64.97 27.42 -0.46
N LYS A 6 -63.96 26.55 -0.41
CA LYS A 6 -63.03 26.45 0.73
C LYS A 6 -61.69 27.07 0.30
N SER A 7 -61.37 28.22 0.88
CA SER A 7 -60.04 28.81 0.84
C SER A 7 -59.04 27.89 1.54
N CYS A 8 -57.97 27.52 0.85
CA CYS A 8 -56.79 26.90 1.46
C CYS A 8 -55.73 27.99 1.60
N VAL A 9 -55.45 28.39 2.84
CA VAL A 9 -54.38 29.33 3.17
C VAL A 9 -53.07 28.55 3.11
N CYS A 10 -52.25 28.80 2.08
CA CYS A 10 -50.84 28.41 2.08
C CYS A 10 -50.09 29.36 3.03
N LEU A 11 -49.70 28.87 4.21
CA LEU A 11 -48.64 29.49 4.99
C LEU A 11 -47.32 29.27 4.23
N LEU A 12 -46.79 30.30 3.60
CA LEU A 12 -45.37 30.35 3.25
C LEU A 12 -44.59 30.49 4.56
N PHE A 13 -43.90 29.41 4.95
CA PHE A 13 -42.76 29.54 5.85
C PHE A 13 -41.65 30.27 5.09
N MET A 14 -41.50 31.57 5.32
CA MET A 14 -40.25 32.26 5.04
C MET A 14 -39.21 31.69 5.99
N GLY A 15 -38.47 30.69 5.51
CA GLY A 15 -37.22 30.27 6.14
C GLY A 15 -36.28 31.46 6.14
N VAL A 16 -35.95 31.95 7.33
CA VAL A 16 -34.87 32.92 7.53
C VAL A 16 -33.58 32.21 7.14
N PHE A 17 -33.06 32.48 5.94
CA PHE A 17 -31.70 32.12 5.57
C PHE A 17 -30.76 32.94 6.47
N LEU A 18 -30.34 32.34 7.59
CA LEU A 18 -29.19 32.85 8.33
C LEU A 18 -27.96 32.65 7.44
N PRO A 19 -27.13 33.69 7.20
CA PRO A 19 -25.91 33.52 6.44
C PRO A 19 -25.02 32.48 7.12
N SER A 20 -24.56 31.48 6.35
CA SER A 20 -23.63 30.47 6.85
C SER A 20 -22.40 31.15 7.45
N PRO A 21 -21.94 30.72 8.63
CA PRO A 21 -20.76 31.30 9.27
C PRO A 21 -19.52 30.93 8.45
N ARG A 22 -19.17 31.76 7.47
CA ARG A 22 -17.97 31.56 6.66
C ARG A 22 -16.72 31.92 7.47
N ALA A 23 -15.76 31.01 7.54
CA ALA A 23 -14.42 31.28 8.05
C ALA A 23 -13.50 31.75 6.91
N GLU A 24 -12.43 32.47 7.23
CA GLU A 24 -11.37 32.73 6.24
C GLU A 24 -10.53 31.47 6.05
N ASN A 25 -10.31 31.07 4.78
CA ASN A 25 -9.46 29.93 4.46
C ASN A 25 -8.02 30.18 4.95
N PRO A 26 -7.35 29.17 5.52
CA PRO A 26 -6.03 29.36 6.10
C PRO A 26 -4.97 29.54 5.02
N LYS A 27 -4.31 30.71 4.97
CA LYS A 27 -3.15 30.91 4.08
C LYS A 27 -1.89 30.16 4.53
N LYS A 28 -1.83 29.86 5.83
CA LYS A 28 -0.76 29.13 6.48
C LYS A 28 -1.27 28.60 7.80
N LEU A 29 -1.20 27.28 7.98
CA LEU A 29 -1.71 26.57 9.14
C LEU A 29 -0.59 25.69 9.71
N VAL A 30 -0.01 26.15 10.82
CA VAL A 30 1.07 25.44 11.53
C VAL A 30 0.53 24.90 12.84
N ASP A 31 0.20 25.82 13.74
CA ASP A 31 -0.52 25.54 14.97
C ASP A 31 -2.00 25.35 14.66
N LYS A 32 -2.59 24.31 15.23
CA LYS A 32 -3.94 23.87 14.86
C LYS A 32 -4.49 22.90 15.90
N THR A 33 -5.79 22.69 15.87
CA THR A 33 -6.44 21.62 16.65
C THR A 33 -7.34 20.79 15.75
N LEU A 34 -7.18 19.47 15.77
CA LEU A 34 -8.10 18.52 15.14
C LEU A 34 -8.99 17.92 16.21
N VAL A 35 -10.31 17.87 15.98
CA VAL A 35 -11.27 17.30 16.94
C VAL A 35 -12.27 16.41 16.22
N VAL A 36 -12.58 15.25 16.79
CA VAL A 36 -13.63 14.34 16.31
C VAL A 36 -14.44 13.75 17.46
N TRP A 37 -15.71 13.47 17.21
CA TRP A 37 -16.54 12.57 18.01
C TRP A 37 -16.75 11.28 17.22
N VAL A 38 -16.08 10.22 17.65
CA VAL A 38 -15.99 8.96 16.89
C VAL A 38 -16.43 7.77 17.73
N ALA A 39 -17.17 6.86 17.13
CA ALA A 39 -17.53 5.56 17.69
C ALA A 39 -16.96 4.47 16.78
N LEU A 40 -16.02 3.67 17.27
CA LEU A 40 -15.34 2.64 16.47
C LEU A 40 -16.23 1.41 16.29
N ALA A 41 -16.29 0.84 15.09
CA ALA A 41 -17.09 -0.38 14.84
C ALA A 41 -16.62 -1.58 15.68
N ASP A 42 -15.31 -1.67 15.90
CA ASP A 42 -14.65 -2.67 16.74
C ASP A 42 -13.30 -2.10 17.25
N LEU A 43 -12.70 -2.69 18.28
CA LEU A 43 -11.40 -2.25 18.81
C LEU A 43 -10.21 -2.98 18.16
N ASP A 44 -10.47 -4.01 17.34
CA ASP A 44 -9.45 -4.84 16.69
C ASP A 44 -9.23 -4.37 15.25
N GLN A 45 -9.02 -3.06 15.13
CA GLN A 45 -8.69 -2.35 13.89
C GLN A 45 -7.49 -1.44 14.12
N GLY A 46 -6.84 -1.02 13.04
CA GLY A 46 -5.69 -0.13 13.12
C GLY A 46 -5.36 0.50 11.78
N ARG A 47 -4.43 1.47 11.80
CA ARG A 47 -3.90 2.15 10.59
C ARG A 47 -4.93 2.95 9.80
N GLY A 48 -6.09 3.23 10.41
CA GLY A 48 -7.13 4.13 9.91
C GLY A 48 -7.12 5.48 10.66
N SER A 49 -7.70 6.50 10.04
CA SER A 49 -7.83 7.83 10.65
C SER A 49 -9.27 8.26 10.80
N ALA A 50 -9.59 8.88 11.93
CA ALA A 50 -10.88 9.51 12.18
C ALA A 50 -10.96 10.90 11.54
N LEU A 51 -9.84 11.61 11.44
CA LEU A 51 -9.72 12.88 10.73
C LEU A 51 -8.25 13.14 10.45
N THR A 52 -7.91 13.32 9.18
CA THR A 52 -6.58 13.71 8.73
C THR A 52 -6.66 15.04 7.99
N LEU A 53 -5.71 15.93 8.28
CA LEU A 53 -5.37 17.07 7.44
C LEU A 53 -4.18 16.68 6.55
N ASP A 54 -4.33 16.79 5.24
CA ASP A 54 -3.42 16.26 4.21
C ASP A 54 -3.08 17.34 3.18
N ASP A 55 -1.85 17.36 2.66
CA ASP A 55 -1.42 18.32 1.64
C ASP A 55 -1.52 17.81 0.20
N GLY A 56 -1.93 16.55 -0.01
CA GLY A 56 -1.99 15.90 -1.32
C GLY A 56 -0.64 15.37 -1.83
N GLU A 57 0.46 15.62 -1.11
CA GLU A 57 1.84 15.23 -1.44
C GLU A 57 2.44 14.32 -0.36
N SER A 58 1.62 13.40 0.18
CA SER A 58 1.99 12.41 1.21
C SER A 58 2.27 12.96 2.61
N HIS A 59 2.22 14.28 2.87
CA HIS A 59 2.40 14.81 4.23
C HIS A 59 1.06 15.06 4.90
N PHE A 60 0.95 14.62 6.15
CA PHE A 60 -0.31 14.69 6.87
C PHE A 60 -0.12 14.78 8.38
N ASP A 61 -1.14 15.31 9.04
CA ASP A 61 -1.33 15.28 10.48
C ASP A 61 -2.73 14.73 10.75
N GLY A 62 -2.86 13.62 11.50
CA GLY A 62 -4.14 12.94 11.64
C GLY A 62 -4.41 12.30 13.00
N ILE A 63 -5.69 12.13 13.30
CA ILE A 63 -6.20 11.39 14.46
C ILE A 63 -6.28 9.92 14.08
N VAL A 64 -5.18 9.19 14.32
CA VAL A 64 -5.01 7.80 13.88
C VAL A 64 -5.25 6.83 15.04
N TYR A 65 -5.82 5.67 14.73
CA TYR A 65 -6.07 4.60 15.68
C TYR A 65 -5.23 3.36 15.40
N GLY A 66 -4.62 2.79 16.44
CA GLY A 66 -4.07 1.44 16.43
C GLY A 66 -2.89 1.20 15.48
N GLU A 67 -2.20 2.23 15.00
CA GLU A 67 -1.15 2.08 13.98
C GLU A 67 0.19 1.59 14.55
N ILE A 68 0.70 2.22 15.63
CA ILE A 68 1.95 1.79 16.29
C ILE A 68 1.64 0.81 17.42
N ALA A 69 0.78 1.21 18.35
CA ALA A 69 0.35 0.37 19.45
C ALA A 69 -1.15 0.07 19.28
N PRO A 70 -1.57 -1.21 19.40
CA PRO A 70 -2.97 -1.57 19.24
C PRO A 70 -3.82 -0.86 20.27
N LYS A 71 -5.07 -0.59 19.89
CA LYS A 71 -6.11 0.00 20.74
C LYS A 71 -5.81 1.41 21.27
N ARG A 72 -4.89 2.15 20.66
CA ARG A 72 -4.50 3.49 21.12
C ARG A 72 -4.74 4.54 20.04
N TRP A 73 -5.20 5.70 20.47
CA TRP A 73 -5.21 6.91 19.67
C TRP A 73 -3.82 7.53 19.62
N MET A 74 -3.48 8.15 18.50
CA MET A 74 -2.19 8.77 18.27
C MET A 74 -2.28 9.90 17.24
N ALA A 75 -1.34 10.86 17.31
CA ALA A 75 -1.12 11.80 16.23
C ALA A 75 -0.28 11.11 15.15
N GLY A 76 -0.95 10.70 14.07
CA GLY A 76 -0.30 10.09 12.91
C GLY A 76 0.35 11.13 12.02
N SER A 77 1.50 10.79 11.44
CA SER A 77 2.21 11.63 10.49
C SER A 77 2.99 10.81 9.46
N ASP A 78 3.42 11.46 8.37
CA ASP A 78 4.33 10.89 7.38
C ASP A 78 5.58 10.29 8.04
N ALA A 79 5.92 9.04 7.69
CA ALA A 79 7.05 8.26 8.22
C ALA A 79 7.22 8.31 9.75
N PHE A 80 6.15 8.60 10.50
CA PHE A 80 6.17 8.84 11.95
C PHE A 80 7.10 9.98 12.40
N THR A 81 7.37 10.98 11.55
CA THR A 81 8.28 12.09 11.83
C THR A 81 7.83 12.98 13.00
N ARG A 82 6.52 13.07 13.26
CA ARG A 82 5.88 13.83 14.36
C ARG A 82 5.06 12.91 15.29
N THR A 83 5.22 11.61 15.15
CA THR A 83 4.50 10.61 15.94
C THR A 83 5.40 10.06 17.03
N GLN A 84 4.94 10.10 18.29
CA GLN A 84 5.63 9.45 19.39
C GLN A 84 5.54 7.91 19.24
N ARG A 85 6.71 7.26 19.17
CA ARG A 85 6.81 5.80 18.95
C ARG A 85 6.56 4.98 20.21
N ASP A 86 7.02 5.45 21.37
CA ASP A 86 6.75 4.79 22.64
C ASP A 86 5.39 5.25 23.17
N GLN A 87 4.39 4.37 23.04
CA GLN A 87 3.01 4.57 23.46
C GLN A 87 2.61 3.59 24.57
N SER A 88 3.58 2.90 25.16
CA SER A 88 3.35 1.77 26.09
C SER A 88 2.57 2.16 27.34
N THR A 89 2.67 3.42 27.77
CA THR A 89 2.00 3.98 28.94
C THR A 89 0.64 4.61 28.64
N TRP A 90 0.26 4.72 27.36
CA TRP A 90 -0.99 5.38 26.96
C TRP A 90 -2.16 4.45 27.19
N ALA A 91 -3.30 5.00 27.59
CA ALA A 91 -4.51 4.24 27.87
C ALA A 91 -5.05 3.58 26.60
N GLU A 92 -5.52 2.34 26.71
CA GLU A 92 -6.23 1.68 25.62
C GLU A 92 -7.66 2.19 25.51
N GLU A 93 -8.17 2.27 24.29
CA GLU A 93 -9.57 2.57 24.03
C GLU A 93 -10.44 1.38 24.45
N THR A 94 -11.53 1.70 25.12
CA THR A 94 -12.47 0.74 25.73
C THR A 94 -13.92 1.04 25.41
N ALA A 95 -14.21 2.16 24.73
CA ALA A 95 -15.55 2.53 24.32
C ALA A 95 -16.21 1.46 23.44
N SER A 96 -17.50 1.21 23.68
CA SER A 96 -18.29 0.32 22.82
C SER A 96 -18.59 0.98 21.47
N PRO A 97 -18.98 0.20 20.44
CA PRO A 97 -19.34 0.75 19.13
C PRO A 97 -20.52 1.74 19.12
N ASP A 98 -21.32 1.76 20.18
CA ASP A 98 -22.44 2.69 20.33
C ASP A 98 -22.06 3.99 21.09
N THR A 99 -20.82 4.09 21.57
CA THR A 99 -20.36 5.22 22.39
C THR A 99 -19.44 6.11 21.57
N PHE A 100 -19.86 7.36 21.34
CA PHE A 100 -18.98 8.38 20.78
C PHE A 100 -18.01 8.90 21.84
N VAL A 101 -16.72 8.90 21.50
CA VAL A 101 -15.65 9.53 22.30
C VAL A 101 -15.14 10.76 21.58
N GLN A 102 -14.85 11.82 22.34
CA GLN A 102 -14.15 12.98 21.80
C GLN A 102 -12.65 12.69 21.77
N ILE A 103 -12.03 12.80 20.60
CA ILE A 103 -10.57 12.82 20.47
C ILE A 103 -10.15 14.17 19.91
N ALA A 104 -9.22 14.83 20.60
CA ALA A 104 -8.65 16.09 20.15
C ALA A 104 -7.12 16.01 20.11
N ILE A 105 -6.51 16.59 19.09
CA ILE A 105 -5.05 16.71 18.97
C ILE A 105 -4.70 18.17 18.70
N VAL A 106 -3.97 18.77 19.63
CA VAL A 106 -3.48 20.14 19.61
C VAL A 106 -2.02 20.14 19.16
N TYR A 107 -1.73 20.92 18.12
CA TYR A 107 -0.38 21.19 17.61
C TYR A 107 -0.05 22.65 17.97
N GLU A 108 0.95 22.85 18.83
CA GLU A 108 1.34 24.16 19.35
C GLU A 108 2.87 24.30 19.34
N GLY A 109 3.41 25.01 18.34
CA GLY A 109 4.84 25.12 18.11
C GLY A 109 5.47 23.75 17.87
N ASN A 110 6.32 23.32 18.81
CA ASN A 110 6.97 22.01 18.78
C ASN A 110 6.29 20.98 19.70
N ARG A 111 5.09 21.26 20.21
CA ARG A 111 4.40 20.35 21.13
C ARG A 111 3.13 19.81 20.49
N ILE A 112 2.91 18.50 20.66
CA ILE A 112 1.65 17.84 20.35
C ILE A 112 1.02 17.38 21.66
N THR A 113 -0.26 17.68 21.85
CA THR A 113 -1.04 17.23 23.02
C THR A 113 -2.35 16.60 22.56
N LEU A 114 -2.62 15.40 23.06
CA LEU A 114 -3.80 14.62 22.77
C LEU A 114 -4.72 14.62 23.99
N TYR A 115 -6.02 14.71 23.72
CA TYR A 115 -7.07 14.65 24.74
C TYR A 115 -8.12 13.61 24.34
N ARG A 116 -8.67 12.93 25.35
CA ARG A 116 -9.82 12.04 25.23
C ARG A 116 -10.92 12.53 26.17
N ASP A 117 -12.09 12.84 25.64
CA ASP A 117 -13.23 13.39 26.39
C ASP A 117 -12.86 14.64 27.22
N GLY A 118 -11.98 15.49 26.67
CA GLY A 118 -11.45 16.70 27.33
C GLY A 118 -10.37 16.46 28.39
N GLU A 119 -10.03 15.20 28.70
CA GLU A 119 -8.98 14.84 29.65
C GLU A 119 -7.64 14.56 28.95
N ASP A 120 -6.53 14.81 29.65
CA ASP A 120 -5.19 14.57 29.13
C ASP A 120 -5.01 13.10 28.75
N TYR A 121 -4.55 12.86 27.52
CA TYR A 121 -4.29 11.52 27.02
C TYR A 121 -2.78 11.28 26.77
N ALA A 122 -2.13 12.21 26.07
CA ALA A 122 -0.67 12.18 25.86
C ALA A 122 -0.13 13.58 25.51
N SER A 123 1.14 13.86 25.83
CA SER A 123 1.84 15.06 25.36
C SER A 123 3.31 14.78 25.14
N TYR A 124 3.89 15.35 24.07
CA TYR A 124 5.29 15.18 23.72
C TYR A 124 5.77 16.30 22.78
N GLU A 125 7.09 16.46 22.70
CA GLU A 125 7.77 17.41 21.82
C GLU A 125 8.14 16.76 20.48
N ILE A 126 8.12 17.55 19.41
CA ILE A 126 8.50 17.19 18.04
C ILE A 126 9.66 18.06 17.56
N LYS A 127 10.40 17.58 16.55
CA LYS A 127 11.55 18.32 16.01
C LYS A 127 11.15 19.51 15.12
N GLY A 128 10.00 19.41 14.45
CA GLY A 128 9.50 20.46 13.57
C GLY A 128 8.04 20.23 13.19
N PRO A 129 7.18 21.26 13.26
CA PRO A 129 5.78 21.17 12.89
C PRO A 129 5.60 21.12 11.37
N ARG A 130 4.45 20.59 10.94
CA ARG A 130 4.03 20.64 9.53
C ARG A 130 3.20 21.89 9.26
N THR A 131 3.49 22.54 8.14
CA THR A 131 2.69 23.62 7.60
C THR A 131 1.71 23.08 6.56
N PHE A 132 0.46 23.49 6.66
CA PHE A 132 -0.62 23.29 5.70
C PHE A 132 -1.11 24.64 5.20
N ASP A 133 -1.91 24.67 4.14
CA ASP A 133 -2.44 25.90 3.54
C ASP A 133 -3.84 25.69 2.94
N GLU A 134 -4.34 26.68 2.19
CA GLU A 134 -5.69 26.66 1.64
C GLU A 134 -5.97 25.50 0.69
N ASN A 135 -4.94 24.82 0.16
CA ASN A 135 -5.06 23.69 -0.77
C ASN A 135 -5.08 22.34 -0.06
N SER A 136 -5.10 22.32 1.27
CA SER A 136 -5.11 21.07 2.03
C SER A 136 -6.47 20.37 1.95
N PHE A 137 -6.47 19.07 2.24
CA PHE A 137 -7.63 18.20 2.22
C PHE A 137 -7.95 17.70 3.64
N ALA A 138 -9.22 17.40 3.90
CA ALA A 138 -9.62 16.58 5.03
C ALA A 138 -9.97 15.17 4.58
N VAL A 139 -9.42 14.17 5.26
CA VAL A 139 -9.58 12.75 4.92
C VAL A 139 -10.11 11.97 6.13
N PHE A 140 -11.09 11.11 5.90
CA PHE A 140 -11.74 10.27 6.90
C PHE A 140 -11.69 8.81 6.47
N GLY A 141 -11.51 7.88 7.43
CA GLY A 141 -11.39 6.45 7.18
C GLY A 141 -9.98 6.04 6.79
N LYS A 142 -9.45 6.62 5.70
CA LYS A 142 -8.06 6.41 5.25
C LYS A 142 -7.09 7.28 6.05
N ARG A 143 -5.86 6.77 6.27
CA ARG A 143 -4.80 7.51 6.98
C ARG A 143 -4.41 8.81 6.28
N HIS A 144 -4.20 8.78 4.97
CA HIS A 144 -3.89 9.94 4.12
C HIS A 144 -4.17 9.59 2.64
N ILE A 145 -4.27 10.57 1.76
CA ILE A 145 -4.67 10.41 0.35
C ILE A 145 -3.74 9.48 -0.43
N ASP A 146 -2.42 9.70 -0.33
CA ASP A 146 -1.40 9.08 -1.20
C ASP A 146 -0.82 7.76 -0.65
N THR A 147 -1.45 7.14 0.37
CA THR A 147 -0.95 5.84 0.84
C THR A 147 -1.42 4.67 -0.02
N PRO A 148 -0.53 3.71 -0.35
CA PRO A 148 -0.92 2.42 -0.91
C PRO A 148 -1.56 1.48 0.13
N ASP A 149 -1.54 1.85 1.42
CA ASP A 149 -2.16 1.06 2.50
C ASP A 149 -3.69 0.96 2.30
N THR A 150 -4.20 -0.26 2.38
CA THR A 150 -5.62 -0.59 2.22
C THR A 150 -6.39 -0.54 3.54
N SER A 151 -5.70 -0.41 4.68
CA SER A 151 -6.32 -0.32 6.00
C SER A 151 -7.23 0.91 6.12
N ARG A 152 -8.40 0.75 6.75
CA ARG A 152 -9.38 1.83 6.98
C ARG A 152 -9.92 1.80 8.40
N LEU A 153 -10.23 2.98 8.93
CA LEU A 153 -11.04 3.12 10.12
C LEU A 153 -12.48 2.77 9.78
N ARG A 154 -13.10 1.91 10.58
CA ARG A 154 -14.53 1.60 10.52
C ARG A 154 -15.22 2.08 11.78
N GLY A 155 -16.40 2.65 11.61
CA GLY A 155 -17.16 3.23 12.70
C GLY A 155 -18.09 4.34 12.23
N ARG A 156 -18.44 5.22 13.16
CA ARG A 156 -19.27 6.40 12.91
C ARG A 156 -18.59 7.64 13.44
N ILE A 157 -18.76 8.75 12.76
CA ILE A 157 -18.31 10.08 13.20
C ILE A 157 -19.53 10.99 13.27
N ASP A 158 -19.77 11.52 14.46
CA ASP A 158 -20.89 12.42 14.76
C ASP A 158 -20.53 13.87 14.40
N ASP A 159 -19.33 14.31 14.79
CA ASP A 159 -18.85 15.68 14.55
C ASP A 159 -17.34 15.66 14.31
N ALA A 160 -16.86 16.48 13.37
CA ALA A 160 -15.44 16.66 13.09
C ALA A 160 -15.09 18.13 12.83
N ARG A 161 -13.97 18.61 13.38
CA ARG A 161 -13.55 20.01 13.33
C ARG A 161 -12.05 20.16 13.12
N ILE A 162 -11.70 21.21 12.39
CA ILE A 162 -10.33 21.73 12.28
C ILE A 162 -10.36 23.16 12.78
N TYR A 163 -9.52 23.47 13.77
CA TYR A 163 -9.31 24.82 14.27
C TYR A 163 -7.97 25.36 13.77
N GLY A 164 -7.98 26.63 13.38
CA GLY A 164 -6.79 27.37 12.93
C GLY A 164 -5.85 27.81 14.05
N GLU A 165 -6.10 27.35 15.27
CA GLU A 165 -5.36 27.73 16.46
C GLU A 165 -5.31 26.57 17.48
N PRO A 166 -4.30 26.55 18.37
CA PRO A 166 -4.23 25.57 19.45
C PRO A 166 -5.29 25.90 20.50
N LEU A 167 -6.17 24.94 20.79
CA LEU A 167 -7.18 25.08 21.84
C LEU A 167 -6.62 24.68 23.20
N SER A 168 -7.06 25.38 24.24
CA SER A 168 -6.81 24.98 25.63
C SER A 168 -7.66 23.76 26.02
N GLN A 169 -7.23 23.04 27.05
CA GLN A 169 -8.00 21.91 27.59
C GLN A 169 -9.43 22.30 27.99
N ASP A 170 -9.61 23.44 28.65
CA ASP A 170 -10.94 23.91 29.04
C ASP A 170 -11.83 24.22 27.84
N GLN A 171 -11.25 24.75 26.74
CA GLN A 171 -11.97 24.94 25.49
C GLN A 171 -12.39 23.60 24.90
N ILE A 172 -11.50 22.60 24.87
CA ILE A 172 -11.78 21.26 24.35
C ILE A 172 -12.87 20.56 25.18
N ARG A 173 -12.77 20.60 26.51
CA ARG A 173 -13.76 20.05 27.44
C ARG A 173 -15.12 20.74 27.32
N GLY A 174 -15.13 22.02 26.95
CA GLY A 174 -16.34 22.80 26.70
C GLY A 174 -17.03 22.54 25.37
N LEU A 175 -16.35 21.90 24.41
CA LEU A 175 -16.94 21.60 23.10
C LEU A 175 -18.08 20.59 23.23
N LYS A 176 -19.12 20.78 22.41
CA LYS A 176 -20.25 19.86 22.29
C LYS A 176 -20.43 19.48 20.82
N PRO A 177 -20.64 18.20 20.50
CA PRO A 177 -20.90 17.79 19.11
C PRO A 177 -22.16 18.51 18.61
N ASN A 178 -22.18 18.81 17.31
CA ASN A 178 -23.28 19.42 16.58
C ASN A 178 -23.67 20.83 17.10
N ALA A 179 -22.82 21.45 17.92
CA ALA A 179 -22.97 22.81 18.42
C ALA A 179 -21.71 23.66 18.15
N LEU A 180 -21.90 24.84 17.58
CA LEU A 180 -20.82 25.79 17.33
C LEU A 180 -20.19 26.25 18.64
N SER A 181 -18.86 26.22 18.70
CA SER A 181 -18.05 26.68 19.83
C SER A 181 -17.77 28.18 19.78
N ASP A 182 -17.36 28.76 20.92
CA ASP A 182 -16.97 30.17 21.02
C ASP A 182 -15.78 30.49 20.10
N VAL A 183 -14.76 29.63 20.13
CA VAL A 183 -13.71 29.63 19.11
C VAL A 183 -14.29 28.98 17.85
N LYS A 184 -14.23 29.68 16.72
CA LYS A 184 -14.78 29.15 15.47
C LYS A 184 -13.77 28.22 14.81
N PRO A 185 -14.18 27.00 14.41
CA PRO A 185 -13.35 26.17 13.55
C PRO A 185 -13.19 26.83 12.17
N ILE A 186 -12.14 26.44 11.45
CA ILE A 186 -11.92 26.79 10.04
C ILE A 186 -12.53 25.76 9.09
N ALA A 187 -12.81 24.54 9.58
CA ALA A 187 -13.63 23.53 8.91
C ALA A 187 -14.49 22.78 9.95
N TRP A 188 -15.76 22.52 9.65
CA TRP A 188 -16.68 21.81 10.54
C TRP A 188 -17.70 20.96 9.79
N TRP A 189 -17.73 19.67 10.11
CA TRP A 189 -18.76 18.73 9.67
C TRP A 189 -19.55 18.25 10.88
N SER A 190 -20.85 18.55 10.93
CA SER A 190 -21.76 17.96 11.92
C SER A 190 -22.51 16.75 11.38
N PHE A 191 -22.48 16.51 10.05
CA PHE A 191 -23.23 15.47 9.33
C PHE A 191 -24.77 15.46 9.51
N GLU A 192 -25.29 16.31 10.40
CA GLU A 192 -26.68 16.71 10.51
C GLU A 192 -27.23 17.15 9.15
N GLU A 193 -28.54 17.00 8.97
CA GLU A 193 -29.24 17.24 7.71
C GLU A 193 -28.86 16.28 6.56
N GLY A 194 -28.06 15.24 6.84
CA GLY A 194 -27.75 14.19 5.88
C GLY A 194 -26.76 14.61 4.79
N GLN A 195 -25.98 15.67 5.03
CA GLN A 195 -25.03 16.22 4.06
C GLN A 195 -23.59 16.16 4.60
N PRO A 196 -22.62 15.72 3.78
CA PRO A 196 -21.21 15.66 4.17
C PRO A 196 -20.51 17.01 3.95
N LYS A 197 -21.10 18.11 4.43
CA LYS A 197 -20.69 19.47 4.05
C LYS A 197 -19.91 20.16 5.16
N ASP A 198 -18.77 20.77 4.79
CA ASP A 198 -18.10 21.75 5.65
C ASP A 198 -18.97 23.01 5.80
N GLN A 199 -19.39 23.29 7.03
CA GLN A 199 -20.21 24.44 7.37
C GLN A 199 -19.45 25.77 7.40
N MET A 200 -18.12 25.72 7.52
CA MET A 200 -17.25 26.91 7.54
C MET A 200 -16.87 27.40 6.14
N GLY A 201 -17.00 26.53 5.14
CA GLY A 201 -16.88 26.87 3.72
C GLY A 201 -15.45 26.87 3.17
N TRP A 202 -14.51 26.19 3.84
CA TRP A 202 -13.18 25.95 3.31
C TRP A 202 -13.16 24.69 2.42
N LEU A 203 -13.67 23.57 2.92
CA LEU A 203 -13.55 22.24 2.29
C LEU A 203 -14.91 21.76 1.78
N THR A 204 -15.43 22.44 0.76
CA THR A 204 -16.82 22.28 0.31
C THR A 204 -17.05 21.16 -0.69
N ASP A 205 -16.03 20.75 -1.44
CA ASP A 205 -16.15 19.65 -2.40
C ASP A 205 -15.86 18.34 -1.68
N THR A 206 -16.88 17.47 -1.57
CA THR A 206 -16.78 16.25 -0.79
C THR A 206 -17.16 15.02 -1.60
N ILE A 207 -16.38 13.95 -1.44
CA ILE A 207 -16.62 12.65 -2.05
C ILE A 207 -16.68 11.58 -0.97
N LEU A 208 -17.63 10.65 -1.14
CA LEU A 208 -17.78 9.45 -0.35
C LEU A 208 -17.60 8.23 -1.27
N THR A 209 -16.68 7.33 -0.92
CA THR A 209 -16.41 6.09 -1.66
C THR A 209 -16.23 4.89 -0.73
N GLY A 210 -16.22 3.69 -1.33
CA GLY A 210 -15.85 2.45 -0.64
C GLY A 210 -16.77 2.04 0.51
N GLY A 211 -18.02 2.51 0.47
CA GLY A 211 -19.07 2.19 1.44
C GLY A 211 -19.35 3.30 2.47
N SER A 212 -18.60 4.41 2.43
CA SER A 212 -18.91 5.58 3.26
C SER A 212 -20.24 6.22 2.83
N ARG A 213 -21.02 6.68 3.82
CA ARG A 213 -22.33 7.29 3.61
C ARG A 213 -22.68 8.18 4.80
N ILE A 214 -23.58 9.14 4.60
CA ILE A 214 -24.20 9.86 5.72
C ILE A 214 -25.49 9.15 6.09
N ALA A 215 -25.64 8.80 7.37
CA ALA A 215 -26.87 8.23 7.91
C ALA A 215 -27.00 8.50 9.40
N GLU A 216 -28.25 8.71 9.85
CA GLU A 216 -28.57 8.95 11.26
C GLU A 216 -27.81 10.14 11.86
N GLY A 217 -27.52 11.16 11.05
CA GLY A 217 -26.76 12.34 11.48
C GLY A 217 -25.25 12.10 11.60
N CYS A 218 -24.73 10.96 11.15
CA CYS A 218 -23.31 10.63 11.23
C CYS A 218 -22.70 10.35 9.85
N LEU A 219 -21.40 10.56 9.72
CA LEU A 219 -20.60 9.88 8.72
C LEU A 219 -20.40 8.43 9.14
N VAL A 220 -20.95 7.50 8.37
CA VAL A 220 -20.81 6.06 8.58
C VAL A 220 -19.70 5.54 7.67
N LEU A 221 -18.68 4.93 8.28
CA LEU A 221 -17.53 4.32 7.63
C LEU A 221 -17.67 2.79 7.71
N GLU A 222 -18.41 2.22 6.76
CA GLU A 222 -18.67 0.78 6.64
C GLU A 222 -18.26 0.27 5.25
N GLY A 223 -18.05 -1.05 5.12
CA GLY A 223 -17.64 -1.68 3.86
C GLY A 223 -16.14 -1.98 3.79
N GLU A 224 -15.68 -2.39 2.61
CA GLU A 224 -14.30 -2.87 2.42
C GLU A 224 -13.26 -1.75 2.42
N SER A 225 -13.64 -0.52 2.02
CA SER A 225 -12.68 0.59 1.93
C SER A 225 -13.33 1.96 2.13
N PRO A 226 -14.06 2.23 3.24
CA PRO A 226 -14.78 3.48 3.42
C PRO A 226 -13.84 4.67 3.49
N ILE A 227 -14.10 5.68 2.66
CA ILE A 227 -13.34 6.94 2.63
C ILE A 227 -14.31 8.10 2.44
N MET A 228 -14.08 9.18 3.17
CA MET A 228 -14.56 10.50 2.78
C MET A 228 -13.36 11.44 2.59
N VAL A 229 -13.37 12.19 1.48
CA VAL A 229 -12.40 13.26 1.22
C VAL A 229 -13.17 14.56 1.03
N ALA A 230 -12.77 15.60 1.74
CA ALA A 230 -13.26 16.96 1.56
C ALA A 230 -12.10 17.87 1.12
N ALA A 231 -12.34 18.67 0.09
CA ALA A 231 -11.34 19.52 -0.56
C ALA A 231 -11.89 20.94 -0.80
N PRO A 232 -11.02 21.92 -1.03
CA PRO A 232 -11.42 23.22 -1.55
C PRO A 232 -12.12 23.10 -2.92
N GLU A 233 -13.04 24.01 -3.18
CA GLU A 233 -13.78 24.08 -4.45
C GLU A 233 -12.85 24.03 -5.67
N GLY A 234 -13.10 23.09 -6.58
CA GLY A 234 -12.36 22.90 -7.84
C GLY A 234 -11.00 22.19 -7.70
N LEU A 235 -10.52 21.94 -6.48
CA LEU A 235 -9.34 21.11 -6.25
C LEU A 235 -9.68 19.61 -6.34
N MET A 236 -10.92 19.24 -5.98
CA MET A 236 -11.42 17.88 -6.08
C MET A 236 -11.44 17.35 -7.51
N ASP A 237 -11.82 18.18 -8.49
CA ASP A 237 -11.81 17.80 -9.92
C ASP A 237 -10.40 17.50 -10.42
N ARG A 238 -9.39 18.24 -9.93
CA ARG A 238 -7.98 17.96 -10.26
C ARG A 238 -7.52 16.66 -9.61
N PHE A 239 -7.89 16.46 -8.34
CA PHE A 239 -7.59 15.25 -7.60
C PHE A 239 -8.23 14.02 -8.23
N LEU A 240 -9.51 14.08 -8.59
CA LEU A 240 -10.22 13.01 -9.31
C LEU A 240 -9.68 12.81 -10.72
N ALA A 241 -9.31 13.85 -11.46
CA ALA A 241 -8.68 13.70 -12.77
C ALA A 241 -7.32 12.97 -12.68
N GLN A 242 -6.61 13.12 -11.56
CA GLN A 242 -5.35 12.46 -11.29
C GLN A 242 -5.54 11.03 -10.73
N ALA A 243 -6.52 10.82 -9.84
CA ALA A 243 -6.87 9.51 -9.29
C ALA A 243 -7.57 8.60 -10.32
N SER A 244 -8.41 9.17 -11.20
CA SER A 244 -9.00 8.43 -12.34
C SER A 244 -7.94 8.04 -13.36
N LYS A 245 -6.88 8.83 -13.56
CA LYS A 245 -5.71 8.39 -14.34
C LYS A 245 -4.92 7.25 -13.70
N MET A 246 -5.05 7.02 -12.39
CA MET A 246 -4.40 5.90 -11.69
C MET A 246 -5.19 4.59 -11.80
N ASP A 247 -6.50 4.64 -12.06
CA ASP A 247 -7.36 3.46 -12.31
C ASP A 247 -7.75 3.28 -13.79
N ASP A 248 -7.58 4.33 -14.62
CA ASP A 248 -7.82 4.31 -16.05
C ASP A 248 -6.61 3.78 -16.79
N THR A 249 -6.59 2.46 -17.00
CA THR A 249 -5.58 1.78 -17.81
C THR A 249 -5.53 2.21 -19.28
N SER A 250 -6.34 3.19 -19.72
CA SER A 250 -6.39 3.65 -21.12
C SER A 250 -5.05 4.20 -21.60
N GLU A 251 -4.29 4.91 -20.76
CA GLU A 251 -2.96 5.40 -21.14
C GLU A 251 -1.96 4.25 -21.27
N GLU A 252 -1.98 3.27 -20.36
CA GLU A 252 -1.18 2.04 -20.44
C GLU A 252 -1.56 1.19 -21.66
N ILE A 253 -2.85 1.04 -21.95
CA ILE A 253 -3.36 0.33 -23.12
C ILE A 253 -2.90 1.05 -24.40
N ALA A 254 -2.99 2.38 -24.45
CA ALA A 254 -2.51 3.17 -25.58
C ALA A 254 -0.99 3.05 -25.74
N GLY A 255 -0.24 3.10 -24.64
CA GLY A 255 1.21 2.90 -24.60
C GLY A 255 1.62 1.51 -25.07
N GLN A 256 0.95 0.47 -24.58
CA GLN A 256 1.18 -0.92 -24.98
C GLN A 256 0.88 -1.13 -26.48
N ARG A 257 -0.20 -0.53 -27.00
CA ARG A 257 -0.52 -0.56 -28.43
C ARG A 257 0.57 0.11 -29.26
N ALA A 258 0.99 1.33 -28.88
CA ALA A 258 2.04 2.05 -29.58
C ALA A 258 3.38 1.29 -29.57
N LEU A 259 3.74 0.69 -28.44
CA LEU A 259 4.96 -0.13 -28.32
C LEU A 259 4.88 -1.38 -29.19
N ARG A 260 3.74 -2.08 -29.18
CA ARG A 260 3.50 -3.25 -30.03
C ARG A 260 3.61 -2.89 -31.51
N GLU A 261 2.98 -1.80 -31.94
CA GLU A 261 3.05 -1.33 -33.34
C GLU A 261 4.48 -1.00 -33.73
N LYS A 262 5.25 -0.36 -32.84
CA LYS A 262 6.68 -0.09 -33.05
C LYS A 262 7.48 -1.38 -33.23
N PHE A 263 7.28 -2.39 -32.37
CA PHE A 263 7.96 -3.67 -32.50
C PHE A 263 7.59 -4.45 -33.76
N LEU A 264 6.32 -4.42 -34.18
CA LEU A 264 5.88 -5.06 -35.42
C LEU A 264 6.44 -4.35 -36.66
N SER A 265 6.76 -3.05 -36.55
CA SER A 265 7.37 -2.29 -37.64
C SER A 265 8.89 -2.48 -37.77
N ASP A 266 9.54 -3.11 -36.79
CA ASP A 266 10.99 -3.36 -36.81
C ASP A 266 11.32 -4.58 -37.70
N PRO A 267 11.97 -4.38 -38.87
CA PRO A 267 12.27 -5.48 -39.80
C PRO A 267 13.33 -6.46 -39.26
N HIS A 268 14.05 -6.10 -38.19
CA HIS A 268 15.09 -6.93 -37.58
C HIS A 268 14.59 -7.70 -36.35
N ARG A 269 13.39 -7.40 -35.85
CA ARG A 269 12.84 -8.10 -34.70
C ARG A 269 12.27 -9.46 -35.11
N PRO A 270 12.71 -10.58 -34.51
CA PRO A 270 12.15 -11.89 -34.80
C PRO A 270 10.65 -11.95 -34.48
N ILE A 271 9.85 -12.50 -35.41
CA ILE A 271 8.39 -12.64 -35.27
C ILE A 271 7.93 -14.10 -35.06
N HIS A 272 8.86 -15.06 -35.16
CA HIS A 272 8.60 -16.50 -35.03
C HIS A 272 9.51 -17.17 -33.97
N HIS A 273 10.20 -16.38 -33.16
CA HIS A 273 11.04 -16.86 -32.08
C HIS A 273 10.62 -16.17 -30.78
N PHE A 274 10.90 -16.83 -29.66
CA PHE A 274 10.71 -16.22 -28.35
C PHE A 274 11.56 -14.95 -28.23
N VAL A 275 10.91 -13.84 -27.89
CA VAL A 275 11.54 -12.54 -27.63
C VAL A 275 10.87 -11.93 -26.41
N SER A 276 11.66 -11.26 -25.55
CA SER A 276 11.08 -10.54 -24.42
C SER A 276 10.17 -9.41 -24.96
N PRO A 277 8.95 -9.26 -24.44
CA PRO A 277 8.03 -8.22 -24.86
C PRO A 277 8.49 -6.83 -24.41
N GLU A 278 9.34 -6.73 -23.40
CA GLU A 278 9.85 -5.44 -22.92
C GLU A 278 11.20 -5.54 -22.20
N GLY A 279 11.68 -4.38 -21.74
CA GLY A 279 12.75 -4.27 -20.78
C GLY A 279 14.15 -4.49 -21.33
N ARG A 280 15.10 -4.63 -20.40
CA ARG A 280 16.45 -5.10 -20.68
C ARG A 280 16.49 -6.57 -20.33
N CYS A 281 17.15 -7.34 -21.19
CA CYS A 281 17.31 -8.77 -21.01
C CYS A 281 18.74 -9.16 -21.31
N TYR A 282 19.70 -8.79 -20.47
CA TYR A 282 21.11 -9.18 -20.68
C TYR A 282 21.56 -10.18 -19.61
N PRO A 283 22.15 -11.33 -19.94
CA PRO A 283 22.49 -11.84 -21.28
C PRO A 283 21.32 -12.47 -22.08
N PHE A 284 20.10 -12.49 -21.53
CA PHE A 284 18.92 -13.16 -22.11
C PHE A 284 19.00 -14.69 -22.17
N ASP A 285 19.82 -15.29 -21.32
CA ASP A 285 19.97 -16.74 -21.30
C ASP A 285 18.62 -17.43 -21.07
N PRO A 286 18.29 -18.49 -21.83
CA PRO A 286 17.13 -19.32 -21.56
C PRO A 286 17.37 -20.13 -20.29
N ASN A 287 16.40 -20.13 -19.39
CA ASN A 287 16.51 -20.68 -18.05
C ASN A 287 15.26 -21.48 -17.68
N GLY A 288 15.39 -22.35 -16.69
CA GLY A 288 14.24 -23.00 -16.04
C GLY A 288 13.28 -23.77 -16.97
N ALA A 289 13.73 -24.19 -18.16
CA ALA A 289 12.85 -24.78 -19.16
C ALA A 289 12.34 -26.17 -18.71
N ILE A 290 11.02 -26.37 -18.72
CA ILE A 290 10.37 -27.62 -18.29
C ILE A 290 9.03 -27.82 -18.99
N TYR A 291 8.67 -29.07 -19.29
CA TYR A 291 7.29 -29.43 -19.65
C TYR A 291 6.53 -29.82 -18.37
N TRP A 292 5.52 -29.05 -18.02
CA TRP A 292 4.80 -29.16 -16.77
C TRP A 292 3.31 -28.97 -16.98
N ASN A 293 2.51 -29.88 -16.43
CA ASN A 293 1.04 -29.81 -16.43
C ASN A 293 0.42 -29.40 -17.79
N GLY A 294 0.90 -30.02 -18.88
CA GLY A 294 0.38 -29.79 -20.23
C GLY A 294 1.03 -28.65 -21.01
N LYS A 295 1.98 -27.90 -20.42
CA LYS A 295 2.58 -26.70 -21.03
C LYS A 295 4.11 -26.76 -21.00
N TYR A 296 4.73 -26.14 -21.99
CA TYR A 296 6.14 -25.80 -21.98
C TYR A 296 6.33 -24.50 -21.22
N HIS A 297 7.13 -24.50 -20.16
CA HIS A 297 7.52 -23.31 -19.41
C HIS A 297 8.95 -22.94 -19.79
N LEU A 298 9.20 -21.64 -19.96
CA LEU A 298 10.52 -21.07 -20.26
C LEU A 298 10.72 -19.83 -19.39
N CYS A 299 11.85 -19.79 -18.70
CA CYS A 299 12.33 -18.60 -18.02
C CYS A 299 13.47 -17.95 -18.80
N TYR A 300 13.76 -16.69 -18.49
CA TYR A 300 14.83 -15.93 -19.13
C TYR A 300 15.30 -14.79 -18.23
N ILE A 301 16.56 -14.38 -18.36
CA ILE A 301 17.06 -13.25 -17.56
C ILE A 301 16.51 -11.94 -18.11
N PHE A 302 15.89 -11.15 -17.24
CA PHE A 302 15.54 -9.75 -17.49
C PHE A 302 15.97 -8.85 -16.32
N GLN A 303 15.91 -7.54 -16.54
CA GLN A 303 16.21 -6.53 -15.54
C GLN A 303 15.05 -5.56 -15.32
N ASP A 304 14.76 -5.30 -14.05
CA ASP A 304 13.92 -4.21 -13.54
C ASP A 304 14.57 -3.56 -12.30
N GLU A 305 13.83 -2.79 -11.50
CA GLU A 305 14.35 -2.15 -10.29
C GLU A 305 14.93 -3.12 -9.23
N ARG A 306 14.58 -4.42 -9.30
CA ARG A 306 15.10 -5.46 -8.41
C ARG A 306 16.44 -6.02 -8.88
N GLY A 307 16.91 -5.64 -10.07
CA GLY A 307 18.14 -6.15 -10.66
C GLY A 307 17.88 -7.33 -11.60
N HIS A 308 18.74 -8.35 -11.55
CA HIS A 308 18.63 -9.52 -12.41
C HIS A 308 17.54 -10.48 -11.90
N CYS A 309 16.55 -10.77 -12.73
CA CYS A 309 15.40 -11.61 -12.42
C CYS A 309 15.16 -12.65 -13.52
N TRP A 310 14.41 -13.71 -13.21
CA TRP A 310 13.88 -14.63 -14.20
C TRP A 310 12.45 -14.27 -14.58
N GLY A 311 12.26 -13.85 -15.83
CA GLY A 311 10.96 -13.75 -16.45
C GLY A 311 10.39 -15.14 -16.69
N HIS A 312 9.10 -15.24 -16.95
CA HIS A 312 8.43 -16.52 -17.12
C HIS A 312 7.37 -16.43 -18.20
N ALA A 313 7.44 -17.37 -19.15
CA ALA A 313 6.43 -17.58 -20.16
C ALA A 313 6.09 -19.07 -20.25
N SER A 314 4.86 -19.38 -20.66
CA SER A 314 4.49 -20.74 -21.04
C SER A 314 3.76 -20.83 -22.36
N SER A 315 3.81 -22.00 -22.98
CA SER A 315 3.25 -22.28 -24.30
C SER A 315 2.71 -23.70 -24.37
N GLU A 316 1.65 -23.90 -25.15
CA GLU A 316 1.13 -25.24 -25.45
C GLU A 316 1.79 -25.85 -26.70
N ASP A 317 2.44 -25.04 -27.53
CA ASP A 317 2.92 -25.43 -28.86
C ASP A 317 4.32 -24.88 -29.23
N LEU A 318 5.01 -24.23 -28.29
CA LEU A 318 6.31 -23.55 -28.45
C LEU A 318 6.30 -22.36 -29.42
N LEU A 319 5.14 -21.95 -29.93
CA LEU A 319 4.98 -20.83 -30.87
C LEU A 319 4.18 -19.69 -30.24
N HIS A 320 3.06 -20.01 -29.58
CA HIS A 320 2.20 -19.04 -28.91
C HIS A 320 2.49 -19.06 -27.42
N TRP A 321 2.94 -17.92 -26.89
CA TRP A 321 3.38 -17.79 -25.51
C TRP A 321 2.37 -16.98 -24.70
N ARG A 322 2.23 -17.33 -23.43
CA ARG A 322 1.57 -16.55 -22.37
C ARG A 322 2.64 -16.10 -21.40
N TRP A 323 2.67 -14.81 -21.13
CA TRP A 323 3.58 -14.21 -20.15
C TRP A 323 2.94 -14.28 -18.76
N HIS A 324 3.76 -14.58 -17.77
CA HIS A 324 3.38 -14.67 -16.36
C HIS A 324 4.15 -13.66 -15.52
N THR A 325 3.88 -13.62 -14.23
CA THR A 325 4.72 -12.89 -13.28
C THR A 325 6.14 -13.47 -13.26
N PRO A 326 7.17 -12.68 -12.93
CA PRO A 326 8.53 -13.19 -12.80
C PRO A 326 8.61 -14.41 -11.88
N ALA A 327 9.26 -15.48 -12.33
CA ALA A 327 9.37 -16.74 -11.58
C ALA A 327 10.31 -16.60 -10.38
N LEU A 328 11.46 -15.95 -10.57
CA LEU A 328 12.45 -15.71 -9.51
C LEU A 328 12.96 -14.27 -9.57
N TYR A 329 13.13 -13.67 -8.41
CA TYR A 329 13.72 -12.34 -8.24
C TYR A 329 14.35 -12.23 -6.83
N PRO A 330 15.25 -11.28 -6.58
CA PRO A 330 15.78 -11.02 -5.25
C PRO A 330 14.70 -10.39 -4.35
N ALA A 331 14.53 -10.92 -3.13
CA ALA A 331 13.63 -10.36 -2.13
C ALA A 331 14.40 -9.88 -0.88
N PRO A 332 13.85 -8.94 -0.09
CA PRO A 332 14.48 -8.52 1.15
C PRO A 332 14.72 -9.71 2.10
N GLY A 333 15.96 -9.90 2.51
CA GLY A 333 16.38 -11.01 3.39
C GLY A 333 16.95 -12.22 2.66
N ASP A 334 16.90 -12.26 1.33
CA ASP A 334 17.56 -13.30 0.55
C ASP A 334 19.09 -13.17 0.62
N VAL A 335 19.77 -14.31 0.46
CA VAL A 335 21.23 -14.38 0.35
C VAL A 335 21.73 -13.84 -0.99
N ASP A 336 20.89 -13.90 -2.02
CA ASP A 336 21.21 -13.48 -3.39
C ASP A 336 20.75 -12.04 -3.66
N THR A 337 21.56 -11.33 -4.45
CA THR A 337 21.28 -9.94 -4.88
C THR A 337 20.85 -9.84 -6.35
N GLY A 338 20.70 -11.00 -7.00
CA GLY A 338 20.38 -11.15 -8.41
C GLY A 338 20.24 -12.63 -8.76
N ILE A 339 19.44 -12.92 -9.79
CA ILE A 339 19.18 -14.28 -10.26
C ILE A 339 19.83 -14.47 -11.63
N PHE A 340 20.86 -15.30 -11.68
CA PHE A 340 21.58 -15.69 -12.89
C PHE A 340 21.18 -17.11 -13.32
N SER A 341 21.87 -17.63 -14.34
CA SER A 341 21.40 -18.78 -15.10
C SER A 341 21.37 -20.09 -14.32
N GLY A 342 20.60 -21.05 -14.84
CA GLY A 342 20.40 -22.39 -14.32
C GLY A 342 19.20 -23.10 -14.97
N ASN A 343 18.82 -24.27 -14.47
CA ASN A 343 17.79 -25.11 -15.09
C ASN A 343 16.62 -25.44 -14.15
N CYS A 344 15.66 -26.21 -14.67
CA CYS A 344 14.55 -26.78 -13.91
C CYS A 344 14.44 -28.29 -14.15
N PHE A 345 14.12 -29.06 -13.12
CA PHE A 345 13.88 -30.51 -13.19
C PHE A 345 12.78 -30.92 -12.20
N VAL A 346 12.38 -32.20 -12.22
CA VAL A 346 11.38 -32.75 -11.27
C VAL A 346 12.10 -33.48 -10.14
N ASN A 347 11.84 -33.08 -8.89
CA ASN A 347 12.46 -33.69 -7.71
C ASN A 347 11.78 -35.02 -7.30
N LYS A 348 12.28 -35.65 -6.21
CA LYS A 348 11.76 -36.93 -5.70
C LYS A 348 10.30 -36.85 -5.23
N ASP A 349 9.87 -35.68 -4.79
CA ASP A 349 8.49 -35.42 -4.35
C ASP A 349 7.55 -35.08 -5.52
N GLY A 350 8.08 -35.09 -6.74
CA GLY A 350 7.34 -34.82 -7.95
C GLY A 350 7.10 -33.33 -8.20
N GLU A 351 7.80 -32.43 -7.52
CA GLU A 351 7.69 -30.97 -7.69
C GLU A 351 8.69 -30.45 -8.72
N ALA A 352 8.33 -29.36 -9.40
CA ALA A 352 9.26 -28.63 -10.23
C ALA A 352 10.30 -27.94 -9.34
N THR A 353 11.57 -28.05 -9.71
CA THR A 353 12.72 -27.60 -8.90
C THR A 353 13.70 -26.86 -9.80
N MET A 354 13.90 -25.59 -9.51
CA MET A 354 14.87 -24.73 -10.19
C MET A 354 16.19 -24.72 -9.44
N LEU A 355 17.29 -24.89 -10.17
CA LEU A 355 18.62 -24.51 -9.72
C LEU A 355 19.00 -23.23 -10.44
N TYR A 356 19.59 -22.28 -9.72
CA TYR A 356 20.01 -21.00 -10.28
C TYR A 356 21.28 -20.49 -9.59
N HIS A 357 22.02 -19.63 -10.26
CA HIS A 357 23.11 -18.89 -9.62
C HIS A 357 22.57 -17.64 -8.91
N GLY A 358 22.67 -17.60 -7.59
CA GLY A 358 22.40 -16.41 -6.78
C GLY A 358 23.61 -15.47 -6.75
N VAL A 359 23.46 -14.27 -7.31
CA VAL A 359 24.54 -13.27 -7.42
C VAL A 359 25.04 -12.88 -6.04
N GLY A 360 26.34 -13.12 -5.81
CA GLY A 360 27.01 -12.85 -4.54
C GLY A 360 26.89 -13.95 -3.50
N ALA A 361 26.11 -15.00 -3.74
CA ALA A 361 25.88 -16.11 -2.82
C ALA A 361 26.52 -17.42 -3.31
N GLY A 362 26.10 -17.91 -4.48
CA GLY A 362 26.40 -19.26 -4.94
C GLY A 362 25.19 -19.90 -5.62
N ASN A 363 25.24 -21.20 -5.82
CA ASN A 363 24.13 -21.91 -6.47
C ASN A 363 23.03 -22.18 -5.44
N CYS A 364 21.80 -21.92 -5.85
CA CYS A 364 20.61 -21.92 -5.02
C CYS A 364 19.52 -22.80 -5.63
N ILE A 365 18.52 -23.18 -4.82
CA ILE A 365 17.35 -23.95 -5.23
C ILE A 365 16.05 -23.20 -4.90
N ALA A 366 15.06 -23.34 -5.77
CA ALA A 366 13.66 -23.04 -5.46
C ALA A 366 12.74 -24.16 -5.96
N THR A 367 11.62 -24.41 -5.27
CA THR A 367 10.64 -25.43 -5.65
C THR A 367 9.24 -24.86 -5.86
N SER A 368 8.46 -25.54 -6.69
CA SER A 368 7.04 -25.26 -6.91
C SER A 368 6.27 -26.53 -7.27
N GLY A 369 5.18 -26.78 -6.55
CA GLY A 369 4.20 -27.81 -6.88
C GLY A 369 3.00 -27.28 -7.66
N GLU A 370 2.97 -25.99 -7.99
CA GLU A 370 1.77 -25.36 -8.57
C GLU A 370 1.61 -25.69 -10.07
N PRO A 371 0.38 -25.90 -10.55
CA PRO A 371 0.10 -26.11 -11.98
C PRO A 371 0.62 -25.00 -12.91
N GLY A 372 0.60 -23.75 -12.44
CA GLY A 372 1.00 -22.57 -13.21
C GLY A 372 2.49 -22.23 -13.10
N LEU A 373 3.18 -22.73 -12.08
CA LEU A 373 4.57 -22.35 -11.73
C LEU A 373 4.76 -20.83 -11.58
N ASP A 374 3.71 -20.12 -11.11
CA ASP A 374 3.72 -18.67 -10.91
C ASP A 374 4.37 -18.28 -9.56
N HIS A 375 4.42 -19.22 -8.61
CA HIS A 375 5.01 -19.04 -7.29
C HIS A 375 6.09 -20.09 -7.01
N TRP A 376 7.21 -19.63 -6.46
CA TRP A 376 8.38 -20.44 -6.14
C TRP A 376 8.83 -20.18 -4.71
N THR A 377 9.19 -21.25 -3.99
CA THR A 377 9.75 -21.15 -2.65
C THR A 377 11.25 -21.42 -2.70
N LYS A 378 12.07 -20.41 -2.42
CA LYS A 378 13.52 -20.57 -2.26
C LYS A 378 13.82 -21.42 -1.02
N LEU A 379 14.79 -22.33 -1.10
CA LEU A 379 15.16 -23.13 0.06
C LEU A 379 15.78 -22.25 1.17
N PRO A 380 15.45 -22.48 2.44
CA PRO A 380 16.11 -21.81 3.57
C PRO A 380 17.61 -22.10 3.67
N SER A 381 18.05 -23.23 3.10
CA SER A 381 19.46 -23.67 3.05
C SER A 381 20.29 -22.97 1.96
N ASN A 382 19.68 -22.10 1.15
CA ASN A 382 20.42 -21.41 0.10
C ASN A 382 21.54 -20.51 0.65
N PRO A 383 22.69 -20.43 -0.05
CA PRO A 383 23.04 -21.22 -1.24
C PRO A 383 23.39 -22.66 -0.87
N ILE A 384 22.97 -23.63 -1.68
CA ILE A 384 23.30 -25.06 -1.50
C ILE A 384 24.78 -25.34 -1.72
N VAL A 385 25.44 -24.55 -2.56
CA VAL A 385 26.89 -24.52 -2.69
C VAL A 385 27.32 -23.06 -2.79
N PRO A 386 28.05 -22.51 -1.81
CA PRO A 386 28.46 -21.11 -1.82
C PRO A 386 29.58 -20.87 -2.84
N ILE A 387 29.74 -19.60 -3.23
CA ILE A 387 30.94 -19.15 -3.95
C ILE A 387 32.16 -19.40 -3.03
N PRO A 388 33.19 -20.14 -3.50
CA PRO A 388 34.39 -20.37 -2.71
C PRO A 388 35.07 -19.07 -2.29
N GLU A 389 35.60 -19.03 -1.06
CA GLU A 389 36.41 -17.89 -0.63
C GLU A 389 37.67 -17.79 -1.49
N LYS A 390 38.06 -16.55 -1.83
CA LYS A 390 39.25 -16.29 -2.63
C LYS A 390 40.52 -16.79 -1.93
N GLY A 391 41.31 -17.61 -2.62
CA GLY A 391 42.52 -18.24 -2.13
C GLY A 391 42.32 -19.55 -1.37
N SER A 392 41.07 -20.00 -1.20
CA SER A 392 40.72 -21.25 -0.53
C SER A 392 41.18 -22.49 -1.33
N ALA A 393 41.08 -23.66 -0.70
CA ALA A 393 41.32 -24.92 -1.41
C ALA A 393 40.19 -25.18 -2.42
N GLU A 394 38.97 -24.82 -2.04
CA GLU A 394 37.72 -24.99 -2.77
C GLU A 394 37.69 -24.16 -4.07
N GLU A 395 38.24 -22.94 -4.06
CA GLU A 395 38.36 -22.10 -5.28
C GLU A 395 39.17 -22.80 -6.39
N LYS A 396 40.09 -23.71 -6.01
CA LYS A 396 40.87 -24.50 -6.98
C LYS A 396 40.11 -25.71 -7.52
N LEU A 397 39.05 -26.14 -6.82
CA LEU A 397 38.28 -27.33 -7.15
C LEU A 397 37.13 -27.00 -8.08
N TYR A 398 36.35 -25.95 -7.78
CA TYR A 398 35.11 -25.68 -8.52
C TYR A 398 34.79 -24.18 -8.60
N SER A 399 33.85 -23.85 -9.49
CA SER A 399 33.15 -22.58 -9.52
C SER A 399 31.67 -22.83 -9.24
N SER A 400 31.04 -21.98 -8.43
CA SER A 400 29.60 -22.08 -8.18
C SER A 400 28.86 -21.18 -9.15
N TRP A 401 28.69 -21.64 -10.40
CA TRP A 401 28.07 -20.87 -11.48
C TRP A 401 27.18 -21.75 -12.36
N ASP A 402 26.19 -21.15 -13.03
CA ASP A 402 25.28 -21.75 -14.02
C ASP A 402 24.96 -23.24 -13.80
N PRO A 403 24.28 -23.59 -12.69
CA PRO A 403 24.02 -24.98 -12.36
C PRO A 403 23.04 -25.65 -13.34
N HIS A 404 23.32 -26.90 -13.69
CA HIS A 404 22.40 -27.79 -14.37
C HIS A 404 22.17 -29.05 -13.56
N GLY A 405 21.03 -29.14 -12.87
CA GLY A 405 20.66 -30.26 -12.00
C GLY A 405 19.69 -31.27 -12.61
N TRP A 406 19.76 -32.50 -12.12
CA TRP A 406 18.81 -33.57 -12.43
C TRP A 406 18.72 -34.59 -11.30
N LEU A 407 17.66 -35.40 -11.32
CA LEU A 407 17.50 -36.56 -10.46
C LEU A 407 17.86 -37.82 -11.26
N GLU A 408 18.77 -38.65 -10.75
CA GLU A 408 19.13 -39.94 -11.32
C GLU A 408 19.11 -41.02 -10.23
N GLY A 409 18.20 -41.99 -10.38
CA GLY A 409 17.90 -42.96 -9.32
C GLY A 409 17.47 -42.24 -8.03
N ASP A 410 18.15 -42.54 -6.93
CA ASP A 410 17.89 -41.95 -5.62
C ASP A 410 18.82 -40.77 -5.29
N ALA A 411 19.53 -40.20 -6.26
CA ALA A 411 20.47 -39.10 -6.02
C ALA A 411 20.22 -37.92 -6.98
N TYR A 412 20.39 -36.72 -6.44
CA TYR A 412 20.46 -35.50 -7.23
C TYR A 412 21.89 -35.30 -7.71
N TYR A 413 22.03 -34.80 -8.93
CA TYR A 413 23.29 -34.44 -9.52
C TYR A 413 23.19 -33.04 -10.10
N ALA A 414 24.31 -32.33 -10.15
CA ALA A 414 24.40 -31.04 -10.81
C ALA A 414 25.76 -30.84 -11.47
N ILE A 415 25.77 -30.24 -12.65
CA ILE A 415 26.98 -29.73 -13.28
C ILE A 415 27.03 -28.23 -13.03
N PHE A 416 28.16 -27.73 -12.54
CA PHE A 416 28.39 -26.29 -12.41
C PHE A 416 29.31 -25.79 -13.51
N GLY A 417 28.94 -24.66 -14.10
CA GLY A 417 29.74 -23.93 -15.07
C GLY A 417 30.96 -23.26 -14.44
N GLY A 418 31.85 -22.75 -15.31
CA GLY A 418 33.10 -22.12 -14.90
C GLY A 418 34.27 -22.58 -15.78
N HIS A 419 35.50 -22.20 -15.43
CA HIS A 419 36.68 -22.59 -16.20
C HIS A 419 36.91 -24.11 -16.22
N ASN A 420 36.57 -24.79 -15.11
CA ASN A 420 36.56 -26.24 -15.01
C ASN A 420 35.14 -26.66 -14.61
N PRO A 421 34.33 -27.18 -15.55
CA PRO A 421 33.03 -27.73 -15.21
C PRO A 421 33.16 -28.89 -14.23
N THR A 422 32.28 -28.95 -13.24
CA THR A 422 32.39 -29.89 -12.12
C THR A 422 31.05 -30.54 -11.81
N ILE A 423 31.10 -31.77 -11.29
CA ILE A 423 29.94 -32.54 -10.89
C ILE A 423 29.79 -32.46 -9.37
N PHE A 424 28.55 -32.21 -8.94
CA PHE A 424 28.10 -32.29 -7.57
C PHE A 424 27.02 -33.36 -7.44
N LYS A 425 26.91 -33.94 -6.24
CA LYS A 425 25.91 -34.95 -5.92
C LYS A 425 25.26 -34.63 -4.57
N GLY A 426 23.95 -34.83 -4.46
CA GLY A 426 23.22 -34.70 -3.22
C GLY A 426 22.23 -35.85 -3.02
N LEU A 427 22.01 -36.26 -1.77
CA LEU A 427 20.93 -37.21 -1.45
C LEU A 427 19.61 -36.49 -1.12
N THR A 428 19.71 -35.25 -0.64
CA THR A 428 18.61 -34.32 -0.39
C THR A 428 18.83 -33.05 -1.23
N LEU A 429 17.86 -32.14 -1.24
CA LEU A 429 18.02 -30.85 -1.93
C LEU A 429 18.97 -29.90 -1.17
N ASP A 430 19.16 -30.11 0.14
CA ASP A 430 19.91 -29.21 1.03
C ASP A 430 21.42 -29.52 1.12
N ASP A 431 21.85 -30.72 0.75
CA ASP A 431 23.22 -31.19 1.02
C ASP A 431 23.87 -31.78 -0.24
N TRP A 432 24.97 -31.13 -0.67
CA TRP A 432 25.63 -31.39 -1.94
C TRP A 432 27.15 -31.52 -1.75
N GLU A 433 27.71 -32.62 -2.23
CA GLU A 433 29.15 -32.90 -2.22
C GLU A 433 29.78 -32.72 -3.59
N TYR A 434 30.99 -32.17 -3.62
CA TYR A 434 31.83 -32.13 -4.81
C TYR A 434 32.30 -33.56 -5.16
N VAL A 435 32.04 -33.98 -6.40
CA VAL A 435 32.43 -35.30 -6.89
C VAL A 435 33.78 -35.21 -7.62
N GLY A 436 33.92 -34.23 -8.51
CA GLY A 436 35.07 -34.14 -9.40
C GLY A 436 34.85 -33.24 -10.61
N PRO A 437 35.88 -33.07 -11.45
CA PRO A 437 35.71 -32.47 -12.78
C PRO A 437 34.79 -33.35 -13.64
N LEU A 438 34.04 -32.70 -14.55
CA LEU A 438 33.16 -33.36 -15.52
C LEU A 438 33.94 -34.24 -16.52
#